data_AF-A0A336L7M9-F1
#
_entry.id   AF-A0A336L7M9-F1
#
_cell.length_a   1.000
_cell.length_b   1.000
_cell.length_c   1.000
_cell.angle_alpha   90.00
_cell.angle_beta   90.00
_cell.angle_gamma   90.00
#
_symmetry.space_group_name_H-M   'P 1'
#
loop_
_entity.id
_entity.type
_entity.pdbx_description
1 polymer ?
#
loop_
_entity_poly.entity_id
_entity_poly.type
_entity_poly.pdbx_seq_one_letter_code
_entity_poly.pdbx_strand_id
1 'polypeptide(L)'
;MEYSLHVFEKLHEKQQKGEGTDCSFIFNQQDDNETESTPKVIHAHKMILSLASSYFETAFKEEWNGNKPILITTFESSLFEKLINSIYLNKIDFTDLDEGLNLYEAAHFYGIQMILDALQHKIQEICYETNVTKIKRLYELAEKFENYRLMEFTRKYFSLMATKILGNEEFYTWTPKMINSLSCPVKAMTYSINKFQLDMDQLPSFIPVIDQQIYFYARSFNLNNDGSEENYLIVKRTNVGIICSSCHKNLLNVA
;
A
#
# COMPACT_ATOMS: atom_id res chain seq x y z
N MET A 1 -16.62 5.93 27.71
CA MET A 1 -16.13 5.83 26.31
C MET A 1 -17.06 6.54 25.32
N GLU A 2 -18.39 6.50 25.49
CA GLU A 2 -19.33 7.22 24.61
C GLU A 2 -19.23 8.76 24.69
N TYR A 3 -19.01 9.32 25.89
CA TYR A 3 -18.91 10.77 26.07
C TYR A 3 -17.78 11.43 25.28
N SER A 4 -16.65 10.74 25.06
CA SER A 4 -15.55 11.31 24.28
C SER A 4 -15.89 11.37 22.80
N LEU A 5 -16.56 10.35 22.25
CA LEU A 5 -16.92 10.31 20.83
C LEU A 5 -17.86 11.47 20.46
N HIS A 6 -18.87 11.72 21.29
CA HIS A 6 -19.83 12.81 21.08
C HIS A 6 -19.19 14.21 21.12
N VAL A 7 -18.14 14.39 21.93
CA VAL A 7 -17.38 15.66 21.97
C VAL A 7 -16.63 15.87 20.66
N PHE A 8 -15.96 14.83 20.14
CA PHE A 8 -15.22 14.90 18.89
C PHE A 8 -16.14 15.13 17.67
N GLU A 9 -17.33 14.53 17.65
CA GLU A 9 -18.35 14.80 16.62
C GLU A 9 -18.81 16.27 16.63
N LYS A 10 -19.09 16.83 17.81
CA LYS A 10 -19.41 18.27 17.95
C LYS A 10 -18.27 19.19 17.56
N LEU A 11 -17.03 18.81 17.87
CA LEU A 11 -15.85 19.57 17.45
C LEU A 11 -15.66 19.51 15.93
N HIS A 12 -15.99 18.37 15.31
CA HIS A 12 -16.01 18.23 13.86
C HIS A 12 -17.07 19.14 13.22
N GLU A 13 -18.31 19.14 13.74
CA GLU A 13 -19.37 20.04 13.26
C GLU A 13 -18.96 21.52 13.34
N LYS A 14 -18.33 21.92 14.45
CA LYS A 14 -17.78 23.28 14.60
C LYS A 14 -16.66 23.57 13.61
N GLN A 15 -15.77 22.60 13.40
CA GLN A 15 -14.69 22.70 12.43
C GLN A 15 -15.23 22.91 11.01
N GLN A 16 -16.27 22.18 10.60
CA GLN A 16 -16.93 22.35 9.30
C GLN A 16 -17.57 23.74 9.11
N LYS A 17 -18.00 24.37 10.21
CA LYS A 17 -18.56 25.74 10.20
C LYS A 17 -17.53 26.84 10.42
N GLY A 18 -16.27 26.49 10.70
CA GLY A 18 -15.21 27.43 11.11
C GLY A 18 -15.40 28.01 12.53
N GLU A 19 -16.33 27.50 13.32
CA GLU A 19 -16.66 28.03 14.65
C GLU A 19 -15.57 27.68 15.68
N GLY A 20 -14.98 28.70 16.31
CA GLY A 20 -13.95 28.49 17.34
C GLY A 20 -12.62 27.96 16.81
N THR A 21 -12.43 27.97 15.49
CA THR A 21 -11.18 27.56 14.83
C THR A 21 -10.12 28.65 14.92
N ASP A 22 -8.87 28.25 15.07
CA ASP A 22 -7.69 29.12 15.27
C ASP A 22 -6.58 28.83 14.25
N CYS A 23 -6.85 27.97 13.26
CA CYS A 23 -6.05 27.83 12.06
C CYS A 23 -6.93 27.60 10.82
N SER A 24 -6.39 27.96 9.66
CA SER A 24 -6.99 27.71 8.36
C SER A 24 -5.92 27.32 7.35
N PHE A 25 -6.26 26.36 6.49
CA PHE A 25 -5.42 25.90 5.39
C PHE A 25 -6.02 26.36 4.08
N ILE A 26 -5.21 26.97 3.22
CA ILE A 26 -5.62 27.48 1.91
C ILE A 26 -4.96 26.65 0.81
N PHE A 27 -5.70 26.42 -0.27
CA PHE A 27 -5.26 25.69 -1.44
C PHE A 27 -5.38 26.60 -2.67
N ASN A 28 -4.30 26.72 -3.44
CA ASN A 28 -4.34 27.44 -4.70
C ASN A 28 -5.10 26.58 -5.73
N GLN A 29 -6.27 27.04 -6.17
CA GLN A 29 -6.91 26.43 -7.33
C GLN A 29 -6.22 26.98 -8.59
N GLN A 30 -5.49 26.13 -9.31
CA GLN A 30 -5.18 26.38 -10.72
C GLN A 30 -6.41 25.99 -11.53
N ASP A 31 -7.32 26.94 -11.71
CA ASP A 31 -8.29 26.85 -12.81
C ASP A 31 -7.79 27.76 -13.93
N ASP A 32 -7.37 27.16 -15.04
CA ASP A 32 -6.99 27.83 -16.29
C ASP A 32 -8.18 28.51 -16.99
N ASN A 33 -9.37 28.51 -16.37
CA ASN A 33 -10.57 29.16 -16.87
C ASN A 33 -11.11 30.13 -15.80
N GLU A 34 -10.88 31.43 -16.01
CA GLU A 34 -11.32 32.52 -15.15
C GLU A 34 -12.85 32.50 -14.91
N THR A 35 -13.27 32.29 -13.66
CA THR A 35 -14.35 33.07 -13.00
C THR A 35 -14.30 32.79 -11.50
N GLU A 36 -13.71 33.72 -10.73
CA GLU A 36 -13.74 33.79 -9.25
C GLU A 36 -13.79 32.42 -8.52
N SER A 37 -12.75 31.61 -8.65
CA SER A 37 -12.58 30.43 -7.81
C SER A 37 -12.18 30.88 -6.40
N THR A 38 -13.16 30.95 -5.50
CA THR A 38 -12.87 31.22 -4.08
C THR A 38 -11.90 30.14 -3.59
N PRO A 39 -10.71 30.51 -3.07
CA PRO A 39 -9.72 29.52 -2.66
C PRO A 39 -10.35 28.59 -1.64
N LYS A 40 -10.17 27.27 -1.83
CA LYS A 40 -10.69 26.30 -0.87
C LYS A 40 -9.98 26.48 0.46
N VAL A 41 -10.76 26.74 1.51
CA VAL A 41 -10.28 26.96 2.87
C VAL A 41 -10.76 25.81 3.76
N ILE A 42 -9.83 25.20 4.48
CA ILE A 42 -10.14 24.18 5.50
C ILE A 42 -9.81 24.78 6.86
N HIS A 43 -10.83 25.01 7.68
CA HIS A 43 -10.67 25.49 9.05
C HIS A 43 -10.35 24.33 9.99
N ALA A 44 -9.61 24.58 11.08
CA ALA A 44 -9.35 23.60 12.12
C ALA A 44 -8.95 24.23 13.46
N HIS A 45 -8.98 23.41 14.51
CA HIS A 45 -8.48 23.73 15.84
C HIS A 45 -7.05 23.19 15.99
N LYS A 46 -6.08 24.09 16.23
CA LYS A 46 -4.67 23.74 16.44
C LYS A 46 -4.51 22.72 17.55
N MET A 47 -5.23 22.89 18.66
CA MET A 47 -5.19 21.94 19.77
C MET A 47 -5.50 20.51 19.33
N ILE A 48 -6.53 20.31 18.50
CA ILE A 48 -6.95 18.97 18.04
C ILE A 48 -5.88 18.38 17.12
N LEU A 49 -5.34 19.18 16.21
CA LEU A 49 -4.30 18.74 15.28
C LEU A 49 -2.98 18.43 16.00
N SER A 50 -2.56 19.25 16.96
CA SER A 50 -1.37 19.01 17.78
C SER A 50 -1.49 17.76 18.65
N LEU A 51 -2.68 17.47 19.19
CA LEU A 51 -2.91 16.22 19.93
C LEU A 51 -2.78 14.98 19.03
N ALA A 52 -3.08 15.13 17.74
CA ALA A 52 -3.05 14.04 16.79
C ALA A 52 -1.71 13.84 16.08
N SER A 53 -0.86 14.86 16.08
CA SER A 53 0.36 14.92 15.26
C SER A 53 1.43 15.79 15.91
N SER A 54 2.61 15.21 16.10
CA SER A 54 3.81 15.94 16.52
C SER A 54 4.30 16.93 15.45
N TYR A 55 4.00 16.68 14.17
CA TYR A 55 4.29 17.62 13.09
C TYR A 55 3.50 18.91 13.30
N PHE A 56 2.17 18.81 13.46
CA PHE A 56 1.33 19.98 13.67
C PHE A 56 1.67 20.70 14.97
N GLU A 57 1.96 19.95 16.05
CA GLU A 57 2.41 20.54 17.31
C GLU A 57 3.67 21.41 17.12
N THR A 58 4.66 20.93 16.38
CA THR A 58 5.90 21.64 16.12
C THR A 58 5.66 22.83 15.17
N ALA A 59 4.97 22.58 14.07
CA ALA A 59 4.68 23.60 13.05
C ALA A 59 3.92 24.80 13.65
N PHE A 60 2.92 24.59 14.50
CA PHE A 60 2.18 25.70 15.12
C PHE A 60 2.97 26.49 16.16
N LYS A 61 4.05 25.93 16.73
CA LYS A 61 4.96 26.66 17.64
C LYS A 61 6.00 27.47 16.86
N GLU A 62 6.35 27.02 15.66
CA GLU A 62 7.44 27.55 14.86
C GLU A 62 6.90 28.24 13.60
N GLU A 63 6.90 27.54 12.47
CA GLU A 63 6.63 28.07 11.13
C GLU A 63 5.23 28.68 10.98
N TRP A 64 4.23 28.05 11.60
CA TRP A 64 2.80 28.40 11.50
C TRP A 64 2.30 29.09 12.77
N ASN A 65 3.19 29.82 13.45
CA ASN A 65 2.82 30.57 14.65
C ASN A 65 1.87 31.73 14.32
N GLY A 66 0.89 31.96 15.20
CA GLY A 66 -0.21 32.91 15.00
C GLY A 66 -1.31 32.39 14.08
N ASN A 67 -2.30 33.22 13.76
CA ASN A 67 -3.55 32.78 13.10
C ASN A 67 -3.58 33.14 11.61
N LYS A 68 -2.42 33.15 10.95
CA LYS A 68 -2.35 33.39 9.51
C LYS A 68 -2.78 32.12 8.76
N PRO A 69 -3.47 32.26 7.61
CA PRO A 69 -3.76 31.11 6.75
C PRO A 69 -2.48 30.42 6.27
N ILE A 70 -2.51 29.09 6.26
CA ILE A 70 -1.37 28.22 5.90
C ILE A 70 -1.59 27.69 4.49
N LEU A 71 -0.67 27.99 3.57
CA LEU A 71 -0.74 27.49 2.20
C LEU A 71 -0.30 26.03 2.14
N ILE A 72 -1.16 25.16 1.62
CA ILE A 72 -0.86 23.75 1.38
C ILE A 72 -0.66 23.53 -0.12
N THR A 73 0.53 23.05 -0.49
CA THR A 73 0.90 22.72 -1.88
C THR A 73 1.25 21.24 -2.07
N THR A 74 1.43 20.50 -0.98
CA THR A 74 1.92 19.11 -1.01
C THR A 74 0.82 18.11 -1.41
N PHE A 75 -0.43 18.41 -1.05
CA PHE A 75 -1.57 17.50 -1.26
C PHE A 75 -2.76 18.25 -1.81
N GLU A 76 -3.62 17.54 -2.55
CA GLU A 76 -4.90 18.07 -2.99
C GLU A 76 -5.82 18.36 -1.81
N SER A 77 -6.68 19.37 -1.99
CA SER A 77 -7.61 19.82 -0.95
C SER A 77 -8.58 18.74 -0.47
N SER A 78 -9.05 17.87 -1.38
CA SER A 78 -9.95 16.75 -1.08
C SER A 78 -9.27 15.70 -0.18
N LEU A 79 -8.01 15.37 -0.46
CA LEU A 79 -7.22 14.43 0.32
C LEU A 79 -6.92 14.99 1.71
N PHE A 80 -6.50 16.25 1.78
CA PHE A 80 -6.22 16.91 3.06
C PHE A 80 -7.47 17.02 3.92
N GLU A 81 -8.62 17.32 3.33
CA GLU A 81 -9.91 17.33 4.04
C GLU A 81 -10.25 15.97 4.65
N LYS A 82 -10.05 14.87 3.90
CA LYS A 82 -10.23 13.51 4.43
C LYS A 82 -9.27 13.20 5.58
N LEU A 83 -8.03 13.69 5.50
CA LEU A 83 -7.06 13.55 6.59
C LEU A 83 -7.53 14.28 7.86
N ILE A 84 -7.97 15.54 7.73
CA ILE A 84 -8.52 16.32 8.85
C ILE A 84 -9.76 15.62 9.43
N ASN A 85 -10.70 15.18 8.58
CA ASN A 85 -11.89 14.46 9.04
C ASN A 85 -11.52 13.18 9.81
N SER A 86 -10.48 12.47 9.36
CA SER A 86 -9.97 11.28 10.04
C SER A 86 -9.44 11.59 11.43
N ILE A 87 -8.77 12.74 11.63
CA ILE A 87 -8.30 13.20 12.96
C ILE A 87 -9.48 13.48 13.89
N TYR A 88 -10.51 14.18 13.40
CA TYR A 88 -11.65 14.55 14.24
C TYR A 88 -12.55 13.37 14.57
N LEU A 89 -12.83 12.50 13.60
CA LEU A 89 -13.81 11.43 13.75
C LEU A 89 -13.19 10.09 14.17
N ASN A 90 -11.86 9.97 14.11
CA ASN A 90 -11.16 8.70 14.23
C ASN A 90 -11.76 7.62 13.30
N LYS A 91 -12.15 8.04 12.10
CA LYS A 91 -12.78 7.22 11.06
C LYS A 91 -12.03 7.40 9.76
N ILE A 92 -11.76 6.29 9.09
CA ILE A 92 -11.06 6.27 7.82
C ILE A 92 -12.08 5.98 6.73
N ASP A 93 -12.24 6.95 5.83
CA ASP A 93 -13.13 6.82 4.69
C ASP A 93 -12.38 7.08 3.38
N PHE A 94 -12.47 6.10 2.49
CA PHE A 94 -11.91 6.11 1.14
C PHE A 94 -12.55 4.96 0.36
N THR A 95 -12.76 5.17 -0.94
CA THR A 95 -13.57 4.26 -1.76
C THR A 95 -12.73 3.32 -2.63
N ASP A 96 -11.48 3.68 -2.88
CA ASP A 96 -10.59 2.87 -3.69
C ASP A 96 -9.15 2.91 -3.17
N LEU A 97 -8.35 1.95 -3.64
CA LEU A 97 -7.00 1.73 -3.16
C LEU A 97 -6.06 2.92 -3.41
N ASP A 98 -6.17 3.65 -4.53
CA ASP A 98 -5.27 4.78 -4.80
C ASP A 98 -5.50 5.91 -3.81
N GLU A 99 -6.77 6.15 -3.49
CA GLU A 99 -7.17 7.10 -2.48
C GLU A 99 -6.67 6.70 -1.08
N GLY A 100 -6.79 5.42 -0.73
CA GLY A 100 -6.27 4.88 0.53
C GLY A 100 -4.75 5.03 0.64
N LEU A 101 -4.01 4.76 -0.44
CA LEU A 101 -2.55 4.92 -0.49
C LEU A 101 -2.13 6.39 -0.37
N ASN A 102 -2.83 7.30 -1.06
CA ASN A 102 -2.65 8.74 -0.91
C ASN A 102 -2.88 9.20 0.54
N LEU A 103 -3.94 8.69 1.17
CA LEU A 103 -4.29 9.06 2.55
C LEU A 103 -3.26 8.52 3.55
N TYR A 104 -2.74 7.30 3.32
CA TYR A 104 -1.63 6.75 4.09
C TYR A 104 -0.37 7.62 3.96
N GLU A 105 -0.02 8.02 2.74
CA GLU A 105 1.13 8.90 2.49
C GLU A 105 0.99 10.25 3.19
N ALA A 106 -0.19 10.87 3.12
CA ALA A 106 -0.47 12.12 3.83
C ALA A 106 -0.41 11.95 5.35
N ALA A 107 -0.99 10.87 5.90
CA ALA A 107 -0.94 10.58 7.33
C ALA A 107 0.49 10.36 7.82
N HIS A 108 1.32 9.67 7.04
CA HIS A 108 2.74 9.50 7.35
C HIS A 108 3.50 10.82 7.27
N PHE A 109 3.26 11.63 6.22
CA PHE A 109 3.90 12.94 6.06
C PHE A 109 3.64 13.86 7.25
N TYR A 110 2.40 13.95 7.69
CA TYR A 110 2.01 14.75 8.87
C TYR A 110 2.20 14.00 10.19
N GLY A 111 2.81 12.81 10.23
CA GLY A 111 3.10 12.09 11.48
C GLY A 111 1.87 11.73 12.33
N ILE A 112 0.73 11.40 11.70
CA ILE A 112 -0.53 11.07 12.40
C ILE A 112 -0.57 9.56 12.66
N GLN A 113 0.19 9.12 13.66
CA GLN A 113 0.39 7.70 13.93
C GLN A 113 -0.90 6.95 14.27
N MET A 114 -1.87 7.62 14.92
CA MET A 114 -3.09 6.99 15.44
C MET A 114 -3.99 6.35 14.38
N ILE A 115 -3.89 6.78 13.11
CA ILE A 115 -4.72 6.25 12.02
C ILE A 115 -3.96 5.30 11.08
N LEU A 116 -2.62 5.19 11.18
CA LEU A 116 -1.82 4.43 10.22
C LEU A 116 -2.13 2.92 10.25
N ASP A 117 -2.30 2.33 11.43
CA ASP A 117 -2.62 0.90 11.55
C ASP A 117 -4.01 0.58 10.98
N ALA A 118 -5.00 1.43 11.25
CA ALA A 118 -6.35 1.27 10.73
C ALA A 118 -6.41 1.53 9.22
N LEU A 119 -5.61 2.47 8.70
CA LEU A 119 -5.45 2.71 7.26
C LEU A 119 -4.87 1.47 6.58
N GLN A 120 -3.80 0.92 7.16
CA GLN A 120 -3.15 -0.28 6.64
C GLN A 120 -4.13 -1.46 6.58
N HIS A 121 -4.93 -1.67 7.62
CA HIS A 121 -5.93 -2.74 7.64
C HIS A 121 -6.96 -2.57 6.51
N LYS A 122 -7.54 -1.38 6.35
CA LYS A 122 -8.53 -1.11 5.30
C LYS A 122 -7.95 -1.20 3.89
N ILE A 123 -6.69 -0.77 3.70
CA ILE A 123 -5.95 -0.94 2.44
C ILE A 123 -5.80 -2.42 2.09
N GLN A 124 -5.44 -3.26 3.08
CA GLN A 124 -5.28 -4.71 2.87
C GLN A 124 -6.61 -5.38 2.50
N GLU A 125 -7.71 -4.99 3.13
CA GLU A 125 -9.07 -5.45 2.83
C GLU A 125 -9.45 -5.15 1.37
N ILE A 126 -9.34 -3.89 0.96
CA ILE A 126 -9.67 -3.44 -0.40
C ILE A 126 -8.73 -4.06 -1.44
N CYS A 127 -7.45 -4.31 -1.11
CA CYS A 127 -6.52 -4.98 -2.02
C CYS A 127 -6.99 -6.37 -2.45
N TYR A 128 -7.66 -7.12 -1.57
CA TYR A 128 -8.21 -8.43 -1.93
C TYR A 128 -9.37 -8.35 -2.92
N GLU A 129 -10.08 -7.22 -2.93
CA GLU A 129 -11.26 -6.98 -3.76
C GLU A 129 -10.91 -6.33 -5.11
N THR A 130 -9.75 -5.66 -5.20
CA THR A 130 -9.39 -4.77 -6.33
C THR A 130 -8.32 -5.32 -7.27
N ASN A 131 -8.13 -4.60 -8.40
CA ASN A 131 -7.30 -4.97 -9.55
C ASN A 131 -5.83 -5.32 -9.18
N VAL A 132 -5.34 -6.39 -9.79
CA VAL A 132 -4.01 -6.99 -9.61
C VAL A 132 -2.84 -6.07 -9.96
N THR A 133 -3.08 -4.93 -10.61
CA THR A 133 -2.05 -3.96 -10.99
C THR A 133 -1.63 -3.02 -9.87
N LYS A 134 -2.55 -2.68 -8.95
CA LYS A 134 -2.29 -1.71 -7.89
C LYS A 134 -1.34 -2.21 -6.80
N ILE A 135 -1.00 -3.51 -6.82
CA ILE A 135 -0.01 -4.11 -5.92
C ILE A 135 1.39 -3.49 -6.08
N LYS A 136 1.74 -3.01 -7.29
CA LYS A 136 3.00 -2.31 -7.55
C LYS A 136 3.12 -1.09 -6.64
N ARG A 137 2.09 -0.24 -6.69
CA ARG A 137 2.04 1.00 -5.92
C ARG A 137 2.04 0.72 -4.42
N LEU A 138 1.35 -0.32 -3.97
CA LEU A 138 1.37 -0.76 -2.58
C LEU A 138 2.79 -1.16 -2.13
N TYR A 139 3.53 -1.90 -2.97
CA TYR A 139 4.91 -2.27 -2.69
C TYR A 139 5.82 -1.04 -2.64
N GLU A 140 5.72 -0.13 -3.61
CA GLU A 140 6.53 1.10 -3.67
C GLU A 140 6.31 1.95 -2.42
N LEU A 141 5.06 2.07 -1.95
CA LEU A 141 4.72 2.77 -0.72
C LEU A 141 5.28 2.04 0.51
N ALA A 142 5.16 0.71 0.57
CA ALA A 142 5.70 -0.09 1.67
C ALA A 142 7.24 0.03 1.76
N GLU A 143 7.94 0.06 0.62
CA GLU A 143 9.37 0.29 0.54
C GLU A 143 9.73 1.72 0.97
N LYS A 144 9.01 2.73 0.46
CA LYS A 144 9.24 4.15 0.76
C LYS A 144 9.20 4.46 2.26
N PHE A 145 8.27 3.84 2.98
CA PHE A 145 8.08 4.07 4.42
C PHE A 145 8.64 2.95 5.29
N GLU A 146 9.44 2.05 4.72
CA GLU A 146 10.04 0.90 5.43
C GLU A 146 9.01 0.08 6.24
N ASN A 147 7.78 -0.01 5.74
CA ASN A 147 6.70 -0.72 6.42
C ASN A 147 6.81 -2.23 6.12
N TYR A 148 7.55 -2.93 6.97
CA TYR A 148 7.77 -4.38 6.84
C TYR A 148 6.48 -5.21 6.84
N ARG A 149 5.44 -4.80 7.57
CA ARG A 149 4.15 -5.51 7.59
C ARG A 149 3.46 -5.40 6.23
N LEU A 150 3.48 -4.23 5.63
CA LEU A 150 2.92 -4.00 4.29
C LEU A 150 3.78 -4.66 3.20
N MET A 151 5.10 -4.70 3.37
CA MET A 151 6.00 -5.46 2.49
C MET A 151 5.74 -6.97 2.57
N GLU A 152 5.50 -7.52 3.76
CA GLU A 152 5.16 -8.94 3.90
C GLU A 152 3.79 -9.25 3.27
N PHE A 153 2.82 -8.36 3.47
CA PHE A 153 1.52 -8.45 2.82
C PHE A 153 1.63 -8.43 1.29
N THR A 154 2.40 -7.49 0.72
CA THR A 154 2.57 -7.39 -0.75
C THR A 154 3.22 -8.64 -1.33
N ARG A 155 4.22 -9.22 -0.66
CA ARG A 155 4.83 -10.52 -1.04
C ARG A 155 3.80 -11.66 -1.03
N LYS A 156 3.00 -11.77 0.03
CA LYS A 156 1.94 -12.79 0.14
C LYS A 156 0.89 -12.61 -0.96
N TYR A 157 0.42 -11.39 -1.17
CA TYR A 157 -0.57 -11.07 -2.20
C TYR A 157 -0.03 -11.36 -3.61
N PHE A 158 1.21 -10.94 -3.90
CA PHE A 158 1.88 -11.23 -5.17
C PHE A 158 1.94 -12.74 -5.43
N SER A 159 2.29 -13.53 -4.41
CA SER A 159 2.30 -14.99 -4.50
C SER A 159 0.90 -15.59 -4.75
N LEU A 160 -0.14 -15.02 -4.14
CA LEU A 160 -1.53 -15.49 -4.27
C LEU A 160 -2.16 -15.17 -5.63
N MET A 161 -1.80 -14.01 -6.21
CA MET A 161 -2.36 -13.45 -7.45
C MET A 161 -1.39 -13.52 -8.64
N ALA A 162 -0.26 -14.22 -8.49
CA ALA A 162 0.83 -14.26 -9.46
C ALA A 162 0.35 -14.46 -10.90
N THR A 163 -0.47 -15.47 -11.17
CA THR A 163 -0.94 -15.77 -12.54
C THR A 163 -1.66 -14.59 -13.20
N LYS A 164 -2.45 -13.84 -12.44
CA LYS A 164 -3.15 -12.65 -12.93
C LYS A 164 -2.20 -11.46 -13.11
N ILE A 165 -1.24 -11.30 -12.19
CA ILE A 165 -0.23 -10.23 -12.26
C ILE A 165 0.67 -10.43 -13.47
N LEU A 166 1.18 -11.65 -13.68
CA LEU A 166 2.06 -11.99 -14.80
C LEU A 166 1.38 -11.95 -16.17
N GLY A 167 0.06 -12.12 -16.19
CA GLY A 167 -0.75 -11.96 -17.39
C GLY A 167 -1.07 -10.49 -17.72
N ASN A 168 -0.73 -9.54 -16.85
CA ASN A 168 -1.02 -8.13 -17.03
C ASN A 168 0.14 -7.39 -17.71
N GLU A 169 -0.15 -6.54 -18.70
CA GLU A 169 0.86 -5.78 -19.43
C GLU A 169 1.65 -4.81 -18.55
N GLU A 170 1.05 -4.28 -17.48
CA GLU A 170 1.73 -3.39 -16.54
C GLU A 170 2.87 -4.08 -15.80
N PHE A 171 2.85 -5.42 -15.69
CA PHE A 171 3.94 -6.18 -15.09
C PHE A 171 5.27 -5.97 -15.82
N TYR A 172 5.25 -5.74 -17.14
CA TYR A 172 6.48 -5.48 -17.90
C TYR A 172 7.15 -4.15 -17.54
N THR A 173 6.45 -3.25 -16.83
CA THR A 173 6.99 -1.98 -16.33
C THR A 173 7.68 -2.11 -14.97
N TRP A 174 7.68 -3.32 -14.37
CA TRP A 174 8.22 -3.56 -13.05
C TRP A 174 9.74 -3.67 -13.09
N THR A 175 10.42 -3.14 -12.06
CA THR A 175 11.88 -3.22 -11.99
C THR A 175 12.33 -4.61 -11.51
N PRO A 176 13.49 -5.12 -11.98
CA PRO A 176 14.05 -6.37 -11.47
C PRO A 176 14.21 -6.38 -9.94
N LYS A 177 14.59 -5.24 -9.35
CA LYS A 177 14.70 -5.09 -7.89
C LYS A 177 13.37 -5.42 -7.19
N MET A 178 12.26 -4.87 -7.68
CA MET A 178 10.93 -5.12 -7.12
C MET A 178 10.48 -6.58 -7.33
N ILE A 179 10.76 -7.16 -8.50
CA ILE A 179 10.43 -8.57 -8.75
C ILE A 179 11.21 -9.47 -7.79
N ASN A 180 12.50 -9.20 -7.58
CA ASN A 180 13.37 -9.97 -6.68
C ASN A 180 12.95 -9.82 -5.22
N SER A 181 12.43 -8.65 -4.83
CA SER A 181 11.92 -8.45 -3.48
C SER A 181 10.53 -9.06 -3.30
N LEU A 182 9.65 -9.05 -4.29
CA LEU A 182 8.32 -9.65 -4.16
C LEU A 182 8.35 -11.18 -4.30
N SER A 183 9.31 -11.70 -5.07
CA SER A 183 9.53 -13.13 -5.21
C SER A 183 10.11 -13.74 -3.93
N CYS A 184 9.64 -14.94 -3.59
CA CYS A 184 10.20 -15.68 -2.48
C CYS A 184 11.58 -16.23 -2.91
N PRO A 185 12.68 -15.95 -2.18
CA PRO A 185 13.96 -16.55 -2.52
C PRO A 185 13.84 -18.07 -2.39
N VAL A 186 14.05 -18.75 -3.52
CA VAL A 186 13.98 -20.22 -3.69
C VAL A 186 14.81 -20.96 -2.63
N LYS A 187 15.81 -20.32 -2.03
CA LYS A 187 16.67 -20.87 -0.95
C LYS A 187 15.90 -21.40 0.26
N ALA A 188 14.76 -20.82 0.62
CA ALA A 188 13.93 -21.33 1.72
C ALA A 188 13.19 -22.64 1.36
N MET A 189 12.94 -22.90 0.06
CA MET A 189 12.35 -24.14 -0.42
C MET A 189 13.39 -25.24 -0.69
N THR A 190 14.63 -24.88 -1.03
CA THR A 190 15.69 -25.86 -1.34
C THR A 190 16.01 -26.75 -0.13
N TYR A 191 15.89 -26.22 1.09
CA TYR A 191 16.13 -27.00 2.32
C TYR A 191 15.04 -28.05 2.58
N SER A 192 13.81 -27.81 2.12
CA SER A 192 12.70 -28.77 2.21
C SER A 192 12.71 -29.79 1.06
N ILE A 193 13.21 -29.40 -0.11
CA ILE A 193 13.27 -30.27 -1.30
C ILE A 193 14.44 -31.25 -1.22
N ASN A 194 15.60 -30.86 -0.66
CA ASN A 194 16.75 -31.77 -0.52
C ASN A 194 16.51 -32.95 0.45
N LYS A 195 15.43 -32.94 1.24
CA LYS A 195 15.01 -34.09 2.06
C LYS A 195 14.08 -35.05 1.32
N PHE A 196 13.62 -34.68 0.12
CA PHE A 196 12.80 -35.49 -0.78
C PHE A 196 13.58 -35.76 -2.07
N GLN A 197 14.67 -36.49 -1.94
CA GLN A 197 15.36 -37.09 -3.08
C GLN A 197 14.53 -38.28 -3.54
N LEU A 198 13.50 -38.02 -4.34
CA LEU A 198 12.67 -39.04 -4.98
C LEU A 198 13.18 -39.28 -6.41
N ASP A 199 13.55 -40.53 -6.67
CA ASP A 199 13.80 -41.07 -8.00
C ASP A 199 12.65 -40.71 -8.94
N MET A 200 13.00 -40.07 -10.06
CA MET A 200 12.04 -39.49 -11.01
C MET A 200 11.29 -40.53 -11.84
N ASP A 201 11.59 -41.83 -11.68
CA ASP A 201 11.01 -42.91 -12.48
C ASP A 201 9.85 -43.64 -11.78
N GLN A 202 9.47 -43.23 -10.55
CA GLN A 202 8.35 -43.84 -9.82
C GLN A 202 7.44 -42.80 -9.14
N LEU A 203 6.84 -41.89 -9.91
CA LEU A 203 5.68 -41.13 -9.43
C LEU A 203 4.38 -41.87 -9.79
N PRO A 204 3.77 -42.67 -8.88
CA PRO A 204 2.39 -43.06 -9.03
C PRO A 204 1.49 -41.83 -8.79
N SER A 205 0.44 -41.75 -9.59
CA SER A 205 -0.72 -40.88 -9.49
C SER A 205 -0.98 -40.27 -8.10
N PHE A 206 -0.99 -38.93 -8.07
CA PHE A 206 -1.67 -38.04 -7.10
C PHE A 206 -1.89 -38.61 -5.69
N ILE A 207 -1.11 -38.15 -4.72
CA ILE A 207 -1.40 -38.38 -3.30
C ILE A 207 -1.85 -37.06 -2.67
N PRO A 208 -3.10 -36.98 -2.16
CA PRO A 208 -3.56 -35.84 -1.38
C PRO A 208 -3.09 -36.00 0.06
N VAL A 209 -2.36 -35.02 0.59
CA VAL A 209 -2.12 -34.93 2.03
C VAL A 209 -2.98 -33.81 2.61
N ILE A 210 -3.74 -34.18 3.63
CA ILE A 210 -4.71 -33.37 4.36
C ILE A 210 -3.96 -32.75 5.54
N ASP A 211 -3.51 -31.51 5.40
CA ASP A 211 -3.86 -30.40 6.29
C ASP A 211 -3.32 -29.06 5.73
N GLN A 212 -3.95 -27.97 6.12
CA GLN A 212 -4.14 -26.68 5.41
C GLN A 212 -2.84 -25.83 5.20
N GLN A 213 -2.54 -25.14 4.08
CA GLN A 213 -3.26 -24.90 2.83
C GLN A 213 -2.39 -24.28 1.71
N ILE A 214 -1.06 -24.47 1.64
CA ILE A 214 -0.24 -23.94 0.53
C ILE A 214 0.90 -24.93 0.19
N TYR A 215 0.92 -25.45 -1.04
CA TYR A 215 2.03 -26.24 -1.57
C TYR A 215 2.82 -25.41 -2.59
N PHE A 216 4.12 -25.23 -2.37
CA PHE A 216 5.03 -24.66 -3.36
C PHE A 216 5.90 -25.76 -3.94
N TYR A 217 6.02 -25.82 -5.26
CA TYR A 217 7.08 -26.56 -5.92
C TYR A 217 7.94 -25.55 -6.67
N ALA A 218 9.24 -25.48 -6.36
CA ALA A 218 10.21 -24.67 -7.05
C ALA A 218 11.33 -25.55 -7.59
N ARG A 219 11.55 -25.53 -8.91
CA ARG A 219 12.72 -26.13 -9.54
C ARG A 219 13.51 -25.00 -10.18
N SER A 220 14.71 -24.75 -9.67
CA SER A 220 15.69 -23.93 -10.37
C SER A 220 16.20 -24.72 -11.57
N PHE A 221 16.02 -24.20 -12.78
CA PHE A 221 16.71 -24.71 -13.95
C PHE A 221 17.84 -23.74 -14.29
N ASN A 222 19.07 -24.21 -14.21
CA ASN A 222 20.19 -23.60 -14.93
C ASN A 222 20.10 -24.08 -16.38
N LEU A 223 19.90 -23.13 -17.29
CA LEU A 223 20.18 -23.26 -18.72
C LEU A 223 21.11 -22.06 -18.99
N ASN A 224 22.43 -22.14 -19.11
CA ASN A 224 23.31 -23.13 -19.74
C ASN A 224 24.73 -23.09 -19.13
N ASN A 225 25.67 -23.82 -19.76
CA ASN A 225 27.06 -24.05 -19.39
C ASN A 225 28.00 -22.82 -19.23
N ASP A 226 27.51 -21.58 -19.38
CA ASP A 226 28.29 -20.33 -19.37
C ASP A 226 27.78 -19.23 -18.41
N GLY A 227 26.74 -19.51 -17.61
CA GLY A 227 26.67 -18.97 -16.25
C GLY A 227 26.21 -17.53 -16.00
N SER A 228 25.22 -16.98 -16.71
CA SER A 228 24.61 -15.72 -16.23
C SER A 228 23.14 -15.48 -16.60
N GLU A 229 22.19 -16.27 -16.08
CA GLU A 229 20.78 -15.86 -15.97
C GLU A 229 20.10 -16.51 -14.73
N GLU A 230 19.49 -15.71 -13.85
CA GLU A 230 18.62 -16.21 -12.78
C GLU A 230 17.17 -16.29 -13.29
N ASN A 231 16.42 -17.36 -12.98
CA ASN A 231 15.01 -17.47 -13.36
C ASN A 231 14.16 -17.66 -12.11
N TYR A 232 13.00 -17.00 -12.06
CA TYR A 232 12.09 -17.05 -10.92
C TYR A 232 10.87 -17.90 -11.25
N LEU A 233 10.55 -18.86 -10.38
CA LEU A 233 9.38 -19.73 -10.54
C LEU A 233 8.29 -19.33 -9.55
N ILE A 234 7.08 -19.09 -10.05
CA ILE A 234 5.91 -18.85 -9.20
C ILE A 234 4.84 -19.89 -9.54
N VAL A 235 4.48 -20.72 -8.55
CA VAL A 235 3.57 -21.85 -8.74
C VAL A 235 2.36 -21.75 -7.82
N LYS A 236 1.17 -21.91 -8.39
CA LYS A 236 -0.09 -22.16 -7.65
C LYS A 236 -0.79 -23.38 -8.26
N ARG A 237 -1.58 -24.06 -7.41
CA ARG A 237 -2.35 -25.33 -7.55
C ARG A 237 -2.90 -25.77 -8.93
N THR A 238 -2.95 -24.92 -9.95
CA THR A 238 -3.39 -25.28 -11.32
C THR A 238 -2.57 -24.66 -12.45
N ASN A 239 -1.85 -23.55 -12.25
CA ASN A 239 -1.08 -22.89 -13.32
C ASN A 239 0.32 -22.53 -12.82
N VAL A 240 1.34 -22.94 -13.57
CA VAL A 240 2.76 -22.62 -13.35
C VAL A 240 3.13 -21.46 -14.25
N GLY A 241 3.67 -20.38 -13.68
CA GLY A 241 4.29 -19.28 -14.42
C GLY A 241 5.81 -19.28 -14.19
N ILE A 242 6.59 -19.21 -15.27
CA ILE A 242 8.05 -19.10 -15.21
C ILE A 242 8.44 -17.73 -15.76
N ILE A 243 9.15 -16.94 -14.96
CA ILE A 243 9.59 -15.60 -15.36
C ILE A 243 11.10 -15.61 -15.51
N CYS A 244 11.56 -15.18 -16.67
CA CYS A 244 12.97 -14.93 -16.89
C CYS A 244 13.38 -13.58 -16.31
N SER A 245 14.40 -13.55 -15.43
CA SER A 245 14.83 -12.30 -14.77
C SER A 245 15.49 -11.31 -15.73
N SER A 246 16.04 -11.79 -16.85
CA SER A 246 16.76 -10.95 -17.81
C SER A 246 15.84 -10.33 -18.87
N CYS A 247 14.76 -11.02 -19.26
CA CYS A 247 13.92 -10.59 -20.37
C CYS A 247 12.43 -10.39 -20.04
N HIS A 248 12.02 -10.64 -18.80
CA HIS A 248 10.63 -10.51 -18.32
C HIS A 248 9.59 -11.30 -19.13
N LYS A 249 10.02 -12.23 -20.00
CA LYS A 249 9.10 -13.07 -20.78
C LYS A 249 8.54 -14.17 -19.91
N ASN A 250 7.23 -14.37 -20.03
CA ASN A 250 6.53 -15.51 -19.44
C ASN A 250 6.90 -16.75 -20.27
N LEU A 251 7.70 -17.64 -19.71
CA LEU A 251 8.27 -18.77 -20.47
C LEU A 251 7.28 -19.92 -20.65
N LEU A 252 6.22 -20.01 -19.83
CA LEU A 252 5.17 -21.02 -19.92
C LEU A 252 3.85 -20.50 -19.31
N ASN A 253 2.78 -20.49 -20.10
CA ASN A 253 1.40 -20.55 -19.59
C ASN A 253 0.96 -22.00 -19.74
N VAL A 254 0.95 -22.77 -18.66
CA VAL A 254 0.30 -24.09 -18.68
C VAL A 254 -1.13 -23.89 -18.21
N ALA A 255 -2.07 -24.21 -19.11
CA ALA A 255 -3.52 -24.17 -18.89
C ALA A 255 -3.98 -25.24 -17.88
#